data_AF-A0A1M3HLE6-F1
#
_entry.id   AF-A0A1M3HLE6-F1
#
_cell.length_a   1.000
_cell.length_b   1.000
_cell.length_c   1.000
_cell.angle_alpha   90.00
_cell.angle_beta   90.00
_cell.angle_gamma   90.00
#
_symmetry.space_group_name_H-M   'P 1'
#
loop_
_entity.id
_entity.type
_entity.pdbx_description
1 polymer ?
#
loop_
_entity_poly.entity_id
_entity_poly.type
_entity_poly.pdbx_seq_one_letter_code
_entity_poly.pdbx_strand_id
1 'polypeptide(L)'
;MNRAFSRSWTLIVLSTLALCSQNCRKNGFVQPSNVPNLVLQAKDYFTTNVLAKPAQLAADNPRNVRTGSPKMPEWEKAAVVSFRNRKAVQVPVQYKNSLAITTASSGKYQLRPETQAKLLLYQDSSKAWHAEMVTLLPDTNYIQKGGRGRFSGIVLVDDWWGNPLKKYRYNPDGSTWIYTCANTAQSRNANVISNAIAPSAFTVCVYLEGYNYSPSDPDGGEHWEELVGCYLLMAPDEGAGGGGGGGGYGPSGDGGGGGISAPPPTKAPSILISPPYLPIADLNAYFKCFTNASGATYQVSLCVDQPEPGTRTPWVWQGDGSSGSIDPVNTGHSFLVITETFPGGWSITRNIGFYPSGNVTPGSDPVPGVFNDDSPHPFNIGGTWTLTSSNFFFMVNYIQSCAGQGYQVNTNNCTNFVLASLGAGHIYLPYTIGGWLGGTGVDPGDLGEDIRAHVYQGMVPFAAGTPHPTVGDCN
;
A
#
# COMPACT_ATOMS: atom_id res chain seq x y z
N MET A 1 -5.66 -26.25 101.40
CA MET A 1 -5.88 -26.98 100.13
C MET A 1 -6.39 -25.98 99.10
N ASN A 2 -5.65 -25.84 97.98
CA ASN A 2 -5.90 -25.03 96.77
C ASN A 2 -6.20 -23.53 96.99
N ARG A 3 -5.18 -22.65 97.12
CA ARG A 3 -4.45 -21.91 96.05
C ARG A 3 -5.36 -21.47 94.88
N ALA A 4 -5.34 -20.25 94.36
CA ALA A 4 -4.82 -18.92 94.66
C ALA A 4 -5.00 -18.12 93.35
N PHE A 5 -5.44 -16.86 93.42
CA PHE A 5 -5.10 -15.72 92.53
C PHE A 5 -5.26 -15.90 90.98
N SER A 6 -5.51 -14.91 90.15
CA SER A 6 -5.88 -13.50 90.20
C SER A 6 -6.06 -13.10 88.72
N ARG A 7 -7.08 -12.30 88.44
CA ARG A 7 -7.27 -11.36 87.32
C ARG A 7 -6.15 -11.27 86.26
N SER A 8 -6.51 -11.30 84.98
CA SER A 8 -6.49 -10.11 84.10
C SER A 8 -6.96 -10.42 82.68
N TRP A 9 -7.65 -9.42 82.12
CA TRP A 9 -8.18 -9.32 80.76
C TRP A 9 -7.05 -9.28 79.72
N THR A 10 -7.23 -9.87 78.52
CA THR A 10 -6.78 -9.29 77.23
C THR A 10 -7.48 -9.99 76.05
N LEU A 11 -8.09 -9.18 75.19
CA LEU A 11 -8.52 -9.45 73.81
C LEU A 11 -7.48 -10.23 72.98
N ILE A 12 -7.84 -11.40 72.43
CA ILE A 12 -7.32 -11.89 71.13
C ILE A 12 -8.42 -12.70 70.43
N VAL A 13 -9.29 -12.01 69.70
CA VAL A 13 -10.11 -12.59 68.62
C VAL A 13 -9.65 -11.90 67.36
N LEU A 14 -8.60 -12.43 66.68
CA LEU A 14 -8.20 -12.14 65.29
C LEU A 14 -6.76 -12.62 65.01
N SER A 15 -6.49 -13.93 64.94
CA SER A 15 -5.18 -14.41 64.45
C SER A 15 -5.07 -15.91 64.15
N THR A 16 -6.13 -16.56 63.65
CA THR A 16 -6.03 -17.97 63.17
C THR A 16 -6.94 -18.26 61.97
N LEU A 17 -6.96 -17.36 60.97
CA LEU A 17 -7.59 -17.62 59.67
C LEU A 17 -6.83 -16.98 58.49
N ALA A 18 -5.49 -17.04 58.52
CA ALA A 18 -4.65 -16.40 57.49
C ALA A 18 -3.40 -17.20 57.10
N LEU A 19 -3.47 -18.53 57.08
CA LEU A 19 -2.34 -19.37 56.61
C LEU A 19 -2.84 -20.58 55.80
N CYS A 20 -3.49 -20.34 54.65
CA CYS A 20 -3.70 -21.36 53.60
C CYS A 20 -4.05 -20.78 52.21
N SER A 21 -3.65 -19.55 51.87
CA SER A 21 -3.96 -18.94 50.55
C SER A 21 -2.77 -18.31 49.82
N GLN A 22 -1.54 -18.70 50.15
CA GLN A 22 -0.36 -18.29 49.37
C GLN A 22 0.45 -19.48 48.93
N ASN A 23 -0.01 -20.22 47.91
CA ASN A 23 0.86 -21.03 47.04
C ASN A 23 0.26 -21.41 45.68
N CYS A 24 -0.61 -20.58 45.10
CA CYS A 24 -0.73 -20.51 43.64
C CYS A 24 0.14 -19.35 43.14
N ARG A 25 1.46 -19.52 43.16
CA ARG A 25 2.32 -18.69 42.30
C ARG A 25 2.02 -19.11 40.86
N LYS A 26 1.38 -18.20 40.13
CA LYS A 26 1.25 -18.26 38.66
C LYS A 26 2.65 -18.55 38.11
N ASN A 27 2.80 -19.70 37.45
CA ASN A 27 4.05 -20.11 36.81
C ASN A 27 4.63 -18.90 36.07
N GLY A 28 5.83 -18.50 36.47
CA GLY A 28 6.59 -17.49 35.76
C GLY A 28 6.68 -17.95 34.31
N PHE A 29 6.15 -17.12 33.41
CA PHE A 29 6.52 -17.23 32.01
C PHE A 29 8.04 -17.19 31.98
N VAL A 30 8.65 -18.32 31.61
CA VAL A 30 10.03 -18.35 31.18
C VAL A 30 10.08 -17.43 29.96
N GLN A 31 10.49 -16.19 30.18
CA GLN A 31 10.75 -15.24 29.11
C GLN A 31 11.94 -15.77 28.31
N PRO A 32 11.89 -15.78 26.97
CA PRO A 32 13.02 -16.16 26.15
C PRO A 32 14.23 -15.29 26.52
N SER A 33 15.36 -15.92 26.78
CA SER A 33 16.58 -15.38 27.40
C SER A 33 17.32 -14.29 26.60
N ASN A 34 16.73 -13.76 25.53
CA ASN A 34 17.40 -12.87 24.57
C ASN A 34 16.69 -11.53 24.31
N VAL A 35 15.64 -11.17 25.06
CA VAL A 35 15.00 -9.85 24.89
C VAL A 35 15.89 -8.75 25.52
N PRO A 36 16.36 -7.73 24.76
CA PRO A 36 17.21 -6.68 25.32
C PRO A 36 16.51 -5.95 26.48
N ASN A 37 17.25 -5.63 27.54
CA ASN A 37 16.76 -4.94 28.74
C ASN A 37 15.91 -3.69 28.41
N LEU A 38 16.27 -2.95 27.36
CA LEU A 38 15.53 -1.76 26.91
C LEU A 38 14.10 -2.06 26.44
N VAL A 39 13.86 -3.21 25.80
CA VAL A 39 12.53 -3.64 25.35
C VAL A 39 11.64 -3.94 26.55
N LEU A 40 12.18 -4.58 27.59
CA LEU A 40 11.45 -4.83 28.84
C LEU A 40 11.06 -3.53 29.55
N GLN A 41 11.99 -2.57 29.63
CA GLN A 41 11.71 -1.25 30.22
C GLN A 41 10.66 -0.47 29.41
N ALA A 42 10.75 -0.50 28.08
CA ALA A 42 9.77 0.14 27.21
C ALA A 42 8.38 -0.48 27.37
N LYS A 43 8.30 -1.81 27.47
CA LYS A 43 7.05 -2.55 27.72
C LYS A 43 6.43 -2.17 29.05
N ASP A 44 7.23 -2.14 30.11
CA ASP A 44 6.77 -1.75 31.46
C ASP A 44 6.23 -0.32 31.48
N TYR A 45 6.98 0.63 30.91
CA TYR A 45 6.52 2.01 30.75
C TYR A 45 5.20 2.09 29.98
N PHE A 46 5.09 1.38 28.84
CA PHE A 46 3.89 1.41 28.02
C PHE A 46 2.67 0.89 28.77
N THR A 47 2.80 -0.27 29.43
CA THR A 47 1.68 -0.86 30.18
C THR A 47 1.27 0.02 31.37
N THR A 48 2.23 0.55 32.11
CA THR A 48 1.97 1.28 33.36
C THR A 48 1.58 2.74 33.14
N ASN A 49 2.12 3.41 32.12
CA ASN A 49 1.97 4.85 31.95
C ASN A 49 1.17 5.26 30.70
N VAL A 50 1.02 4.37 29.72
CA VAL A 50 0.24 4.63 28.50
C VAL A 50 -1.11 3.91 28.58
N LEU A 51 -1.11 2.58 28.73
CA LEU A 51 -2.35 1.78 28.74
C LEU A 51 -3.16 1.93 30.02
N ALA A 52 -2.52 2.10 31.18
CA ALA A 52 -3.23 2.25 32.45
C ALA A 52 -3.97 3.60 32.57
N LYS A 53 -3.62 4.58 31.72
CA LYS A 53 -4.33 5.86 31.68
C LYS A 53 -5.59 5.71 30.82
N PRO A 54 -6.73 6.29 31.23
CA PRO A 54 -7.91 6.35 30.37
C PRO A 54 -7.57 7.07 29.06
N ALA A 55 -8.23 6.66 27.97
CA ALA A 55 -8.04 7.28 26.66
C ALA A 55 -8.24 8.80 26.77
N GLN A 56 -7.18 9.56 26.54
CA GLN A 56 -7.21 11.02 26.61
C GLN A 56 -7.69 11.55 25.25
N LEU A 57 -9.00 11.54 25.03
CA LEU A 57 -9.57 12.00 23.77
C LEU A 57 -9.49 13.53 23.68
N ALA A 58 -8.80 14.06 22.67
CA ALA A 58 -8.90 15.47 22.34
C ALA A 58 -10.33 15.78 21.80
N ALA A 59 -11.00 16.77 22.36
CA ALA A 59 -12.38 17.10 22.04
C ALA A 59 -12.60 17.57 20.59
N ASP A 60 -11.54 18.03 19.93
CA ASP A 60 -11.53 18.59 18.57
C ASP A 60 -10.99 17.62 17.51
N ASN A 61 -10.58 16.41 17.89
CA ASN A 61 -10.05 15.42 16.96
C ASN A 61 -11.14 14.38 16.60
N PRO A 62 -11.80 14.49 15.42
CA PRO A 62 -12.76 13.48 15.00
C PRO A 62 -12.03 12.15 14.82
N ARG A 63 -12.27 11.20 15.73
CA ARG A 63 -11.76 9.84 15.58
C ARG A 63 -12.32 9.25 14.29
N ASN A 64 -11.41 8.72 13.49
CA ASN A 64 -11.74 7.87 12.36
C ASN A 64 -11.47 6.41 12.74
N VAL A 65 -11.80 5.49 11.83
CA VAL A 65 -11.65 4.08 12.12
C VAL A 65 -10.18 3.71 12.38
N ARG A 66 -9.20 4.32 11.71
CA ARG A 66 -7.76 4.07 11.96
C ARG A 66 -7.35 4.44 13.39
N THR A 67 -7.70 5.63 13.85
CA THR A 67 -7.31 6.12 15.17
C THR A 67 -8.10 5.47 16.29
N GLY A 68 -9.39 5.18 16.04
CA GLY A 68 -10.31 4.54 16.98
C GLY A 68 -10.18 3.02 17.11
N SER A 69 -9.64 2.33 16.09
CA SER A 69 -9.56 0.86 16.10
C SER A 69 -8.68 0.34 17.24
N PRO A 70 -9.09 -0.76 17.90
CA PRO A 70 -8.25 -1.46 18.88
C PRO A 70 -6.94 -1.92 18.23
N LYS A 71 -5.84 -1.69 18.94
CA LYS A 71 -4.47 -1.96 18.51
C LYS A 71 -3.80 -2.90 19.51
N MET A 72 -3.00 -3.84 19.02
CA MET A 72 -2.24 -4.80 19.82
C MET A 72 -0.75 -4.71 19.47
N PRO A 73 0.12 -4.30 20.41
CA PRO A 73 1.56 -4.28 20.18
C PRO A 73 2.16 -5.70 20.22
N GLU A 74 2.94 -6.05 19.20
CA GLU A 74 3.63 -7.34 19.04
C GLU A 74 5.04 -7.29 19.68
N TRP A 75 5.08 -7.33 21.00
CA TRP A 75 6.32 -7.15 21.79
C TRP A 75 7.42 -8.17 21.48
N GLU A 76 7.05 -9.38 21.08
CA GLU A 76 7.96 -10.44 20.65
C GLU A 76 8.70 -10.12 19.34
N LYS A 77 8.18 -9.19 18.53
CA LYS A 77 8.81 -8.68 17.30
C LYS A 77 9.48 -7.32 17.50
N ALA A 78 9.57 -6.83 18.74
CA ALA A 78 10.15 -5.53 19.03
C ALA A 78 11.66 -5.51 18.74
N ALA A 79 12.12 -4.40 18.15
CA ALA A 79 13.53 -4.19 17.81
C ALA A 79 14.06 -2.91 18.45
N VAL A 80 15.34 -2.93 18.85
CA VAL A 80 16.04 -1.71 19.29
C VAL A 80 16.63 -1.03 18.06
N VAL A 81 16.21 0.21 17.81
CA VAL A 81 16.63 1.02 16.65
C VAL A 81 17.39 2.27 17.10
N SER A 82 18.20 2.84 16.20
CA SER A 82 18.80 4.15 16.43
C SER A 82 17.83 5.24 15.99
N PHE A 83 17.46 6.13 16.90
CA PHE A 83 16.57 7.25 16.67
C PHE A 83 17.16 8.51 17.31
N ARG A 84 17.45 9.54 16.50
CA ARG A 84 18.07 10.81 16.95
C ARG A 84 19.35 10.58 17.78
N ASN A 85 20.23 9.71 17.30
CA ASN A 85 21.48 9.31 17.96
C ASN A 85 21.28 8.66 19.34
N ARG A 86 20.12 8.05 19.58
CA ARG A 86 19.79 7.34 20.82
C ARG A 86 19.13 6.01 20.49
N LYS A 87 19.04 5.13 21.48
CA LYS A 87 18.30 3.88 21.33
C LYS A 87 16.81 4.15 21.56
N ALA A 88 15.99 3.62 20.65
CA ALA A 88 14.55 3.55 20.78
C ALA A 88 14.10 2.10 20.59
N VAL A 89 12.89 1.78 21.03
CA VAL A 89 12.25 0.48 20.82
C VAL A 89 11.14 0.68 19.81
N GLN A 90 11.23 0.00 18.68
CA GLN A 90 10.20 -0.05 17.66
C GLN A 90 9.43 -1.36 17.81
N VAL A 91 8.11 -1.29 17.90
CA VAL A 91 7.22 -2.44 18.09
C VAL A 91 6.21 -2.46 16.94
N PRO A 92 6.10 -3.57 16.19
CA PRO A 92 4.99 -3.75 15.26
C PRO A 92 3.65 -3.71 15.98
N VAL A 93 2.62 -3.20 15.29
CA VAL A 93 1.28 -3.05 15.85
C VAL A 93 0.30 -3.72 14.91
N GLN A 94 -0.49 -4.64 15.46
CA GLN A 94 -1.60 -5.26 14.77
C GLN A 94 -2.90 -4.53 15.09
N TYR A 95 -3.73 -4.31 14.08
CA TYR A 95 -5.07 -3.78 14.26
C TYR A 95 -6.05 -4.95 14.41
N LYS A 96 -7.03 -4.81 15.32
CA LYS A 96 -8.03 -5.87 15.53
C LYS A 96 -8.88 -6.11 14.29
N ASN A 97 -9.15 -5.05 13.54
CA ASN A 97 -9.91 -5.08 12.30
C ASN A 97 -8.92 -4.86 11.15
N SER A 98 -9.13 -5.58 10.04
CA SER A 98 -8.37 -5.33 8.81
C SER A 98 -8.71 -3.94 8.29
N LEU A 99 -7.68 -3.12 8.09
CA LEU A 99 -7.81 -1.77 7.56
C LEU A 99 -7.02 -1.65 6.25
N ALA A 100 -7.59 -0.96 5.28
CA ALA A 100 -6.88 -0.51 4.10
C ALA A 100 -6.94 1.02 4.05
N ILE A 101 -5.84 1.65 3.66
CA ILE A 101 -5.75 3.10 3.49
C ILE A 101 -5.14 3.44 2.14
N THR A 102 -5.60 4.51 1.51
CA THR A 102 -5.00 5.07 0.29
C THR A 102 -4.74 6.55 0.50
N THR A 103 -3.77 7.09 -0.21
CA THR A 103 -3.56 8.55 -0.28
C THR A 103 -3.46 9.00 -1.73
N ALA A 104 -3.85 10.25 -2.00
CA ALA A 104 -3.63 10.87 -3.30
C ALA A 104 -2.14 10.82 -3.73
N SER A 105 -1.21 10.93 -2.76
CA SER A 105 0.24 10.87 -3.02
C SER A 105 0.75 9.46 -3.30
N SER A 106 -0.02 8.43 -2.96
CA SER A 106 0.29 7.03 -3.22
C SER A 106 -0.30 6.54 -4.55
N GLY A 107 -0.82 7.41 -5.43
CA GLY A 107 -1.23 6.98 -6.78
C GLY A 107 -2.25 5.81 -6.79
N LYS A 108 -3.16 5.77 -5.82
CA LYS A 108 -4.16 4.70 -5.57
C LYS A 108 -3.65 3.39 -4.96
N TYR A 109 -2.38 3.29 -4.52
CA TYR A 109 -1.91 2.11 -3.77
C TYR A 109 -2.69 1.94 -2.47
N GLN A 110 -3.25 0.75 -2.25
CA GLN A 110 -3.81 0.36 -0.95
C GLN A 110 -2.69 -0.08 -0.01
N LEU A 111 -2.51 0.67 1.06
CA LEU A 111 -1.57 0.40 2.14
C LEU A 111 -2.30 -0.24 3.31
N ARG A 112 -1.65 -1.17 4.00
CA ARG A 112 -2.15 -1.72 5.26
C ARG A 112 -1.55 -0.98 6.44
N PRO A 113 -2.35 -0.39 7.36
CA PRO A 113 -1.81 0.26 8.55
C PRO A 113 -0.91 -0.65 9.38
N GLU A 114 -1.15 -1.97 9.41
CA GLU A 114 -0.30 -2.93 10.15
C GLU A 114 1.14 -2.99 9.64
N THR A 115 1.34 -2.84 8.32
CA THR A 115 2.69 -2.81 7.73
C THR A 115 3.32 -1.43 7.89
N GLN A 116 2.50 -0.38 7.82
CA GLN A 116 2.94 1.02 7.81
C GLN A 116 3.12 1.65 9.20
N ALA A 117 2.37 1.20 10.20
CA ALA A 117 2.35 1.76 11.53
C ALA A 117 3.22 0.95 12.48
N LYS A 118 4.00 1.65 13.31
CA LYS A 118 4.82 1.09 14.38
C LYS A 118 4.66 1.93 15.65
N LEU A 119 4.68 1.28 16.79
CA LEU A 119 4.80 1.95 18.08
C LEU A 119 6.29 2.20 18.36
N LEU A 120 6.66 3.46 18.54
CA LEU A 120 8.01 3.89 18.86
C LEU A 120 8.07 4.35 20.31
N LEU A 121 8.93 3.74 21.11
CA LEU A 121 9.19 4.14 22.50
C LEU A 121 10.63 4.58 22.67
N TYR A 122 10.83 5.74 23.28
CA TYR A 122 12.18 6.27 23.45
C TYR A 122 12.28 7.17 24.68
N GLN A 123 13.52 7.37 25.13
CA GLN A 123 13.84 8.34 26.16
C GLN A 123 14.40 9.63 25.54
N ASP A 124 13.87 10.76 25.97
CA ASP A 124 14.39 12.06 25.59
C ASP A 124 15.66 12.44 26.39
N SER A 125 16.10 13.71 26.29
CA SER A 125 17.35 14.16 26.91
C SER A 125 17.24 14.21 28.43
N SER A 126 16.03 14.38 28.96
CA SER A 126 15.76 14.38 30.40
C SER A 126 15.48 12.96 30.92
N LYS A 127 15.68 11.93 30.08
CA LYS A 127 15.37 10.52 30.37
C LYS A 127 13.88 10.25 30.58
N ALA A 128 13.00 11.18 30.19
CA ALA A 128 11.58 10.94 30.19
C ALA A 128 11.22 10.02 29.02
N TRP A 129 10.36 9.04 29.29
CA TRP A 129 9.86 8.11 28.29
C TRP A 129 8.71 8.73 27.49
N HIS A 130 8.73 8.44 26.19
CA HIS A 130 7.71 8.79 25.21
C HIS A 130 7.23 7.53 24.48
N ALA A 131 5.97 7.51 24.07
CA ALA A 131 5.37 6.47 23.26
C ALA A 131 4.53 7.10 22.15
N GLU A 132 4.93 6.86 20.91
CA GLU A 132 4.35 7.50 19.72
C GLU A 132 3.98 6.43 18.68
N MET A 133 2.80 6.55 18.10
CA MET A 133 2.41 5.78 16.92
C MET A 133 2.94 6.50 15.68
N VAL A 134 3.85 5.85 14.96
CA VAL A 134 4.44 6.38 13.72
C VAL A 134 3.88 5.60 12.55
N THR A 135 3.14 6.26 11.65
CA THR A 135 2.59 5.66 10.42
C THR A 135 3.28 6.26 9.21
N LEU A 136 3.94 5.40 8.42
CA LEU A 136 4.61 5.77 7.18
C LEU A 136 3.66 5.60 5.99
N LEU A 137 3.38 6.66 5.26
CA LEU A 137 2.53 6.67 4.08
C LEU A 137 3.38 7.05 2.87
N PRO A 138 4.06 6.08 2.24
CA PRO A 138 4.97 6.38 1.16
C PRO A 138 4.24 7.00 -0.04
N ASP A 139 4.92 7.89 -0.76
CA ASP A 139 4.44 8.41 -2.04
C ASP A 139 4.85 7.50 -3.20
N THR A 140 4.30 7.77 -4.39
CA THR A 140 4.63 7.04 -5.61
C THR A 140 6.13 7.01 -5.89
N ASN A 141 6.87 8.08 -5.61
CA ASN A 141 8.32 8.14 -5.83
C ASN A 141 9.09 7.12 -4.96
N TYR A 142 8.71 6.95 -3.70
CA TYR A 142 9.33 5.97 -2.82
C TYR A 142 8.92 4.55 -3.18
N ILE A 143 7.63 4.36 -3.50
CA ILE A 143 7.08 3.04 -3.88
C ILE A 143 7.72 2.55 -5.18
N GLN A 144 7.83 3.41 -6.20
CA GLN A 144 8.45 3.10 -7.49
C GLN A 144 9.92 2.71 -7.37
N LYS A 145 10.63 3.20 -6.33
CA LYS A 145 12.01 2.79 -6.03
C LYS A 145 12.09 1.47 -5.25
N GLY A 146 10.97 0.75 -5.10
CA GLY A 146 10.89 -0.47 -4.30
C GLY A 146 11.18 -0.24 -2.82
N GLY A 147 10.85 0.94 -2.30
CA GLY A 147 11.19 1.35 -0.93
C GLY A 147 12.69 1.51 -0.68
N ARG A 148 13.50 1.68 -1.73
CA ARG A 148 14.94 1.89 -1.62
C ARG A 148 15.29 3.36 -1.65
N GLY A 149 16.30 3.73 -0.88
CA GLY A 149 16.80 5.10 -0.78
C GLY A 149 16.11 5.90 0.32
N ARG A 150 16.12 7.23 0.19
CA ARG A 150 15.51 8.12 1.18
C ARG A 150 13.99 8.03 1.08
N PHE A 151 13.33 7.90 2.22
CA PHE A 151 11.87 7.94 2.31
C PHE A 151 11.31 9.24 1.73
N SER A 152 10.32 9.11 0.84
CA SER A 152 9.44 10.19 0.42
C SER A 152 7.98 9.77 0.63
N GLY A 153 7.14 10.74 0.98
CA GLY A 153 5.77 10.52 1.42
C GLY A 153 5.46 11.23 2.72
N ILE A 154 4.45 10.73 3.43
CA ILE A 154 3.90 11.36 4.62
C ILE A 154 4.21 10.50 5.84
N VAL A 155 4.53 11.13 6.96
CA VAL A 155 4.68 10.47 8.25
C VAL A 155 3.70 11.08 9.24
N LEU A 156 2.77 10.27 9.73
CA LEU A 156 1.86 10.64 10.80
C LEU A 156 2.46 10.19 12.13
N VAL A 157 2.49 11.10 13.10
CA VAL A 157 2.90 10.80 14.47
C VAL A 157 1.74 11.13 15.39
N ASP A 158 1.12 10.09 15.90
CA ASP A 158 0.00 10.15 16.83
C ASP A 158 0.46 9.66 18.22
N ASP A 159 -0.30 9.98 19.26
CA ASP A 159 -0.20 9.21 20.50
C ASP A 159 -0.87 7.82 20.33
N TRP A 160 -0.76 6.98 21.36
CA TRP A 160 -1.39 5.65 21.33
C TRP A 160 -2.91 5.69 21.10
N TRP A 161 -3.56 6.75 21.57
CA TRP A 161 -5.01 6.95 21.51
C TRP A 161 -5.47 7.60 20.20
N GLY A 162 -4.54 7.87 19.28
CA GLY A 162 -4.82 8.43 17.97
C GLY A 162 -4.97 9.95 17.94
N ASN A 163 -4.47 10.66 18.95
CA ASN A 163 -4.37 12.12 18.90
C ASN A 163 -3.14 12.52 18.10
N PRO A 164 -3.27 13.39 17.08
CA PRO A 164 -2.14 13.80 16.26
C PRO A 164 -1.17 14.65 17.09
N LEU A 165 0.09 14.22 17.15
CA LEU A 165 1.19 14.96 17.75
C LEU A 165 1.89 15.81 16.71
N LYS A 166 2.28 15.19 15.58
CA LYS A 166 3.02 15.81 14.47
C LYS A 166 2.69 15.12 13.15
N LYS A 167 2.80 15.87 12.05
CA LYS A 167 2.75 15.30 10.70
C LYS A 167 3.90 15.86 9.88
N TYR A 168 4.52 15.01 9.08
CA TYR A 168 5.64 15.35 8.23
C TYR A 168 5.33 14.97 6.79
N ARG A 169 5.84 15.76 5.84
CA ARG A 169 5.97 15.37 4.44
C ARG A 169 7.43 15.40 4.05
N TYR A 170 7.93 14.26 3.59
CA TYR A 170 9.26 14.10 3.04
C TYR A 170 9.15 14.12 1.52
N ASN A 171 9.77 15.09 0.89
CA ASN A 171 9.77 15.19 -0.57
C ASN A 171 10.95 14.38 -1.15
N PRO A 172 10.86 13.96 -2.43
CA PRO A 172 11.93 13.20 -3.09
C PRO A 172 13.28 13.92 -3.15
N ASP A 173 13.27 15.26 -3.16
CA ASP A 173 14.46 16.12 -3.12
C ASP A 173 15.15 16.16 -1.74
N GLY A 174 14.54 15.51 -0.74
CA GLY A 174 15.04 15.47 0.63
C GLY A 174 14.57 16.63 1.52
N SER A 175 13.81 17.59 0.99
CA SER A 175 13.16 18.61 1.80
C SER A 175 12.07 17.99 2.68
N THR A 176 11.88 18.53 3.88
CA THR A 176 10.89 18.05 4.84
C THR A 176 10.00 19.19 5.29
N TRP A 177 8.70 18.98 5.21
CA TRP A 177 7.69 19.93 5.64
C TRP A 177 7.06 19.39 6.92
N ILE A 178 6.90 20.26 7.92
CA ILE A 178 6.30 19.91 9.21
C ILE A 178 4.97 20.63 9.30
N TYR A 179 3.89 19.87 9.43
CA TYR A 179 2.58 20.43 9.74
C TYR A 179 2.45 20.54 11.26
N THR A 180 2.41 21.76 11.78
CA THR A 180 2.04 22.02 13.16
C THR A 180 0.53 22.18 13.25
N CYS A 181 -0.13 21.34 14.04
CA CYS A 181 -1.56 21.47 14.36
C CYS A 181 -1.80 22.76 15.16
N ALA A 182 -1.95 23.90 14.48
CA ALA A 182 -2.27 25.16 15.13
C ALA A 182 -3.71 25.63 14.87
N ASN A 183 -4.46 25.05 13.91
CA ASN A 183 -5.79 25.55 13.52
C ASN A 183 -6.80 24.46 13.13
N THR A 184 -6.99 23.42 13.94
CA THR A 184 -8.06 22.41 13.76
C THR A 184 -9.48 22.98 13.97
N ALA A 185 -9.63 24.20 14.49
CA ALA A 185 -10.94 24.82 14.72
C ALA A 185 -11.55 25.57 13.51
N GLN A 186 -10.85 25.72 12.38
CA GLN A 186 -11.34 26.56 11.25
C GLN A 186 -11.47 25.88 9.88
N SER A 187 -11.06 24.61 9.71
CA SER A 187 -11.01 23.99 8.36
C SER A 187 -12.17 23.05 8.03
N ARG A 188 -13.37 23.24 8.59
CA ARG A 188 -14.58 22.56 8.07
C ARG A 188 -15.20 23.27 6.86
N ASN A 189 -14.72 24.46 6.51
CA ASN A 189 -15.13 25.19 5.32
C ASN A 189 -13.93 25.37 4.39
N ALA A 190 -13.83 24.55 3.34
CA ALA A 190 -12.91 24.76 2.22
C ALA A 190 -13.06 26.16 1.58
N ASN A 191 -14.18 26.83 1.82
CA ASN A 191 -14.49 28.16 1.29
C ASN A 191 -13.78 29.33 2.00
N VAL A 192 -13.22 29.17 3.20
CA VAL A 192 -12.70 30.32 3.99
C VAL A 192 -11.25 30.69 3.63
N ILE A 193 -10.48 29.78 3.02
CA ILE A 193 -9.08 30.05 2.63
C ILE A 193 -9.00 30.82 1.29
N SER A 194 -10.13 30.95 0.56
CA SER A 194 -10.18 31.58 -0.76
C SER A 194 -9.97 33.10 -0.79
N ASN A 195 -10.04 33.80 0.36
CA ASN A 195 -10.15 35.27 0.36
C ASN A 195 -8.85 36.04 0.69
N ALA A 196 -7.70 35.37 0.81
CA ALA A 196 -6.45 36.06 1.15
C ALA A 196 -5.19 35.50 0.48
N ILE A 197 -5.33 34.83 -0.68
CA ILE A 197 -4.19 34.28 -1.41
C ILE A 197 -4.00 35.09 -2.69
N ALA A 198 -2.76 35.53 -2.92
CA ALA A 198 -2.35 36.16 -4.17
C ALA A 198 -2.83 35.34 -5.38
N PRO A 199 -3.16 35.95 -6.52
CA PRO A 199 -3.81 35.29 -7.66
C PRO A 199 -3.01 34.14 -8.31
N SER A 200 -1.79 33.86 -7.83
CA SER A 200 -0.90 32.83 -8.32
C SER A 200 -0.65 31.66 -7.34
N ALA A 201 -1.35 31.54 -6.21
CA ALA A 201 -1.20 30.36 -5.33
C ALA A 201 -2.53 29.62 -5.11
N PHE A 202 -2.51 28.30 -5.30
CA PHE A 202 -3.64 27.42 -4.99
C PHE A 202 -3.30 26.46 -3.85
N THR A 203 -4.28 26.22 -2.98
CA THR A 203 -4.14 25.33 -1.83
C THR A 203 -4.42 23.89 -2.27
N VAL A 204 -3.45 23.01 -2.10
CA VAL A 204 -3.60 21.56 -2.31
C VAL A 204 -3.70 20.88 -0.96
N CYS A 205 -4.83 20.22 -0.71
CA CYS A 205 -5.05 19.41 0.48
C CYS A 205 -4.81 17.93 0.16
N VAL A 206 -4.17 17.22 1.09
CA VAL A 206 -3.96 15.78 1.01
C VAL A 206 -4.91 15.11 1.99
N TYR A 207 -5.67 14.16 1.47
CA TYR A 207 -6.57 13.32 2.24
C TYR A 207 -6.06 11.89 2.27
N LEU A 208 -6.29 11.24 3.41
CA LEU A 208 -6.12 9.82 3.63
C LEU A 208 -7.51 9.22 3.60
N GLU A 209 -7.76 8.35 2.63
CA GLU A 209 -9.01 7.60 2.53
C GLU A 209 -8.78 6.23 3.17
N GLY A 210 -9.75 5.74 3.93
CA GLY A 210 -9.63 4.44 4.58
C GLY A 210 -10.94 3.67 4.64
N TYR A 211 -10.77 2.36 4.74
CA TYR A 211 -11.84 1.38 4.65
C TYR A 211 -11.62 0.28 5.70
N ASN A 212 -12.69 -0.19 6.35
CA ASN A 212 -12.62 -1.26 7.36
C ASN A 212 -13.54 -2.46 7.05
N TYR A 213 -14.15 -2.50 5.87
CA TYR A 213 -14.98 -3.60 5.43
C TYR A 213 -14.15 -4.72 4.81
N SER A 214 -14.72 -5.93 4.88
CA SER A 214 -14.27 -7.03 4.03
C SER A 214 -14.61 -6.71 2.57
N PRO A 215 -13.73 -7.03 1.62
CA PRO A 215 -14.02 -7.03 0.18
C PRO A 215 -15.35 -7.68 -0.22
N SER A 216 -15.75 -8.70 0.53
CA SER A 216 -16.96 -9.51 0.30
C SER A 216 -18.23 -8.92 0.94
N ASP A 217 -18.11 -7.83 1.69
CA ASP A 217 -19.21 -7.20 2.42
C ASP A 217 -18.98 -5.68 2.54
N PRO A 218 -18.97 -4.94 1.40
CA PRO A 218 -18.73 -3.50 1.39
C PRO A 218 -19.83 -2.71 2.12
N ASP A 219 -21.02 -3.29 2.24
CA ASP A 219 -22.14 -2.74 3.03
C ASP A 219 -21.98 -3.00 4.54
N GLY A 220 -21.09 -3.91 4.93
CA GLY A 220 -20.81 -4.31 6.32
C GLY A 220 -19.73 -3.49 7.02
N GLY A 221 -19.17 -2.46 6.39
CA GLY A 221 -18.22 -1.56 7.04
C GLY A 221 -18.32 -0.11 6.60
N GLU A 222 -17.27 0.64 6.86
CA GLU A 222 -17.23 2.09 6.94
C GLU A 222 -16.05 2.61 6.13
N HIS A 223 -16.36 3.52 5.20
CA HIS A 223 -15.40 4.41 4.57
C HIS A 223 -15.23 5.65 5.44
N TRP A 224 -13.99 6.10 5.60
CA TRP A 224 -13.66 7.34 6.29
C TRP A 224 -12.57 8.09 5.55
N GLU A 225 -12.56 9.41 5.75
CA GLU A 225 -11.56 10.31 5.20
C GLU A 225 -10.89 11.08 6.35
N GLU A 226 -9.57 11.25 6.27
CA GLU A 226 -8.80 12.07 7.20
C GLU A 226 -8.01 13.13 6.44
N LEU A 227 -8.25 14.40 6.76
CA LEU A 227 -7.40 15.48 6.28
C LEU A 227 -5.99 15.33 6.89
N VAL A 228 -5.03 15.05 6.04
CA VAL A 228 -3.63 14.93 6.44
C VAL A 228 -3.01 16.32 6.59
N GLY A 229 -3.28 17.21 5.64
CA GLY A 229 -2.84 18.61 5.68
C GLY A 229 -2.96 19.28 4.31
N CYS A 230 -2.82 20.61 4.29
CA CYS A 230 -2.85 21.40 3.06
C CYS A 230 -1.56 22.18 2.88
N TYR A 231 -1.17 22.42 1.64
CA TYR A 231 -0.01 23.22 1.28
C TYR A 231 -0.33 24.14 0.10
N LEU A 232 0.36 25.27 0.03
CA LEU A 232 0.24 26.21 -1.08
C LEU A 232 1.21 25.81 -2.18
N LEU A 233 0.68 25.62 -3.38
CA LEU A 233 1.48 25.62 -4.60
C LEU A 233 1.42 27.01 -5.21
N MET A 234 2.59 27.60 -5.42
CA MET A 234 2.73 28.80 -6.23
C MET A 234 2.77 28.33 -7.68
N ALA A 235 1.83 28.79 -8.51
CA ALA A 235 1.95 28.66 -9.95
C ALA A 235 3.28 29.30 -10.36
N PRO A 236 4.10 28.63 -11.21
CA PRO A 236 5.27 29.27 -11.75
C PRO A 236 4.81 30.53 -12.47
N ASP A 237 5.34 31.70 -12.08
CA ASP A 237 5.10 32.93 -12.81
C ASP A 237 5.45 32.66 -14.27
N GLU A 238 4.48 32.78 -15.17
CA GLU A 238 4.75 33.00 -16.59
C GLU A 238 5.38 34.39 -16.70
N GLY A 239 6.67 34.44 -16.38
CA GLY A 239 7.47 35.65 -16.40
C GLY A 239 7.61 36.14 -17.83
N ALA A 240 6.68 37.01 -18.22
CA ALA A 240 6.94 38.04 -19.22
C ALA A 240 8.28 38.72 -18.87
N GLY A 241 9.21 38.69 -19.82
CA GLY A 241 10.57 39.17 -19.66
C GLY A 241 10.64 40.59 -19.08
N GLY A 242 11.13 40.69 -17.85
CA GLY A 242 11.57 41.93 -17.23
C GLY A 242 13.09 42.02 -17.31
N GLY A 243 13.58 42.79 -18.28
CA GLY A 243 14.99 43.10 -18.44
C GLY A 243 15.55 44.02 -17.35
N GLY A 244 16.84 43.85 -17.10
CA GLY A 244 17.69 44.74 -16.31
C GLY A 244 18.80 43.90 -15.66
N GLY A 245 20.09 44.08 -15.91
CA GLY A 245 20.87 45.06 -16.65
C GLY A 245 22.30 44.97 -16.07
N GLY A 246 23.34 44.97 -16.91
CA GLY A 246 24.71 44.94 -16.37
C GLY A 246 25.86 44.62 -17.34
N GLY A 247 26.10 45.52 -18.30
CA GLY A 247 27.45 46.01 -18.65
C GLY A 247 28.45 45.10 -19.39
N GLY A 248 28.81 45.51 -20.62
CA GLY A 248 30.06 45.08 -21.29
C GLY A 248 30.12 45.48 -22.76
N TYR A 249 30.74 46.62 -23.06
CA TYR A 249 30.91 47.23 -24.39
C TYR A 249 31.79 46.41 -25.35
N GLY A 250 31.44 46.41 -26.66
CA GLY A 250 32.40 46.24 -27.78
C GLY A 250 31.75 45.78 -29.10
N PRO A 251 32.05 46.35 -30.29
CA PRO A 251 31.04 46.59 -31.32
C PRO A 251 31.19 45.79 -32.63
N SER A 252 30.08 45.80 -33.38
CA SER A 252 29.95 45.72 -34.86
C SER A 252 30.22 44.40 -35.59
N GLY A 253 29.20 43.95 -36.32
CA GLY A 253 29.31 42.94 -37.38
C GLY A 253 27.94 42.56 -37.96
N ASP A 254 27.64 43.14 -39.12
CA ASP A 254 26.45 42.98 -39.99
C ASP A 254 25.79 41.59 -40.10
N GLY A 255 24.47 41.62 -40.29
CA GLY A 255 23.88 41.16 -41.55
C GLY A 255 23.33 39.73 -41.65
N GLY A 256 22.00 39.63 -41.64
CA GLY A 256 21.26 38.87 -42.67
C GLY A 256 20.85 37.43 -42.36
N GLY A 257 19.59 37.11 -42.69
CA GLY A 257 19.16 35.75 -42.99
C GLY A 257 17.99 35.24 -42.17
N GLY A 258 16.77 35.66 -42.52
CA GLY A 258 15.54 35.02 -42.05
C GLY A 258 15.46 33.58 -42.58
N GLY A 259 15.80 32.60 -41.73
CA GLY A 259 15.45 31.20 -41.90
C GLY A 259 14.22 30.90 -41.06
N ILE A 260 13.08 30.72 -41.70
CA ILE A 260 11.88 30.18 -41.05
C ILE A 260 12.19 28.70 -40.79
N SER A 261 12.74 28.39 -39.62
CA SER A 261 12.84 27.02 -39.15
C SER A 261 11.42 26.49 -39.04
N ALA A 262 11.02 25.61 -39.98
CA ALA A 262 9.82 24.81 -39.80
C ALA A 262 9.88 24.18 -38.40
N PRO A 263 8.79 24.22 -37.61
CA PRO A 263 8.77 23.53 -36.33
C PRO A 263 9.16 22.06 -36.57
N PRO A 264 10.01 21.48 -35.72
CA PRO A 264 10.38 20.07 -35.86
C PRO A 264 9.10 19.24 -35.96
N PRO A 265 9.06 18.22 -36.83
CA PRO A 265 7.88 17.36 -36.96
C PRO A 265 7.53 16.85 -35.57
N THR A 266 6.31 17.17 -35.11
CA THR A 266 5.77 16.64 -33.88
C THR A 266 5.86 15.12 -33.97
N LYS A 267 6.65 14.53 -33.08
CA LYS A 267 6.85 13.08 -33.01
C LYS A 267 5.47 12.44 -32.94
N ALA A 268 5.16 11.56 -33.89
CA ALA A 268 3.86 10.90 -33.95
C ALA A 268 3.53 10.25 -32.59
N PRO A 269 2.28 10.33 -32.11
CA PRO A 269 1.88 9.73 -30.85
C PRO A 269 2.21 8.23 -30.85
N SER A 270 3.04 7.78 -29.90
CA SER A 270 3.41 6.38 -29.73
C SER A 270 2.73 5.81 -28.49
N ILE A 271 2.05 4.67 -28.64
CA ILE A 271 1.55 3.86 -27.53
C ILE A 271 2.76 3.38 -26.73
N LEU A 272 2.82 3.74 -25.45
CA LEU A 272 3.93 3.43 -24.55
C LEU A 272 3.41 2.55 -23.42
N ILE A 273 4.05 1.39 -23.20
CA ILE A 273 3.73 0.48 -22.10
C ILE A 273 4.89 0.47 -21.11
N SER A 274 4.59 0.71 -19.83
CA SER A 274 5.57 0.82 -18.74
C SER A 274 5.90 -0.51 -18.04
N PRO A 275 7.07 -0.59 -17.36
CA PRO A 275 7.46 -1.75 -16.56
C PRO A 275 6.63 -1.94 -15.27
N PRO A 276 6.73 -3.11 -14.60
CA PRO A 276 5.90 -3.43 -13.43
C PRO A 276 6.35 -2.74 -12.13
N TYR A 277 5.43 -2.67 -11.15
CA TYR A 277 5.58 -1.91 -9.90
C TYR A 277 6.07 -2.74 -8.68
N LEU A 278 5.76 -4.04 -8.64
CA LEU A 278 6.09 -5.03 -7.60
C LEU A 278 6.68 -6.31 -8.23
N PRO A 279 7.88 -6.23 -8.83
CA PRO A 279 8.44 -7.34 -9.59
C PRO A 279 8.68 -8.57 -8.70
N ILE A 280 8.22 -9.72 -9.18
CA ILE A 280 8.47 -11.02 -8.59
C ILE A 280 9.87 -11.47 -9.02
N ALA A 281 10.81 -11.46 -8.07
CA ALA A 281 12.22 -11.78 -8.36
C ALA A 281 12.45 -13.26 -8.71
N ASP A 282 11.66 -14.16 -8.14
CA ASP A 282 11.77 -15.62 -8.34
C ASP A 282 10.38 -16.26 -8.31
N LEU A 283 9.92 -16.75 -9.47
CA LEU A 283 8.62 -17.41 -9.61
C LEU A 283 8.54 -18.72 -8.81
N ASN A 284 9.64 -19.46 -8.70
CA ASN A 284 9.66 -20.69 -7.91
C ASN A 284 9.46 -20.36 -6.43
N ALA A 285 10.17 -19.35 -5.92
CA ALA A 285 10.01 -18.89 -4.55
C ALA A 285 8.63 -18.28 -4.27
N TYR A 286 8.02 -17.60 -5.24
CA TYR A 286 6.70 -16.99 -5.12
C TYR A 286 5.58 -18.03 -4.98
N PHE A 287 5.67 -19.13 -5.74
CA PHE A 287 4.66 -20.18 -5.80
C PHE A 287 4.93 -21.40 -4.90
N LYS A 288 6.07 -21.45 -4.19
CA LYS A 288 6.51 -22.63 -3.39
C LYS A 288 5.52 -23.12 -2.33
N CYS A 289 4.60 -22.27 -1.86
CA CYS A 289 3.64 -22.63 -0.81
C CYS A 289 2.36 -23.27 -1.34
N PHE A 290 2.23 -23.43 -2.66
CA PHE A 290 1.25 -24.35 -3.19
C PHE A 290 1.76 -25.78 -3.01
N THR A 291 1.07 -26.59 -2.21
CA THR A 291 1.61 -27.87 -1.69
C THR A 291 0.82 -29.11 -2.10
N ASN A 292 -0.29 -28.94 -2.82
CA ASN A 292 -1.18 -30.02 -3.23
C ASN A 292 -1.74 -30.76 -2.00
N ALA A 293 -2.25 -30.02 -1.03
CA ALA A 293 -2.72 -30.62 0.20
C ALA A 293 -3.98 -31.49 -0.03
N SER A 294 -4.03 -32.63 0.65
CA SER A 294 -5.19 -33.53 0.58
C SER A 294 -6.46 -32.80 1.06
N GLY A 295 -7.50 -32.81 0.24
CA GLY A 295 -8.77 -32.14 0.54
C GLY A 295 -8.77 -30.62 0.32
N ALA A 296 -7.68 -30.06 -0.23
CA ALA A 296 -7.67 -28.67 -0.66
C ALA A 296 -8.51 -28.46 -1.93
N THR A 297 -8.98 -27.23 -2.12
CA THR A 297 -9.68 -26.78 -3.33
C THR A 297 -8.86 -25.72 -4.04
N TYR A 298 -9.00 -25.66 -5.37
CA TYR A 298 -8.12 -24.88 -6.23
C TYR A 298 -8.94 -23.96 -7.12
N GLN A 299 -8.55 -22.69 -7.18
CA GLN A 299 -9.22 -21.69 -8.00
C GLN A 299 -8.21 -20.83 -8.77
N VAL A 300 -8.63 -20.37 -9.94
CA VAL A 300 -7.98 -19.31 -10.69
C VAL A 300 -9.00 -18.27 -11.08
N SER A 301 -8.64 -17.00 -10.95
CA SER A 301 -9.41 -15.89 -11.45
C SER A 301 -8.60 -15.13 -12.50
N LEU A 302 -9.25 -14.85 -13.63
CA LEU A 302 -8.78 -13.88 -14.61
C LEU A 302 -9.31 -12.51 -14.23
N CYS A 303 -8.41 -11.52 -14.14
CA CYS A 303 -8.73 -10.12 -13.92
C CYS A 303 -8.30 -9.30 -15.14
N VAL A 304 -9.20 -8.48 -15.66
CA VAL A 304 -8.99 -7.65 -16.85
C VAL A 304 -9.33 -6.20 -16.53
N ASP A 305 -8.34 -5.33 -16.66
CA ASP A 305 -8.50 -3.88 -16.69
C ASP A 305 -8.55 -3.43 -18.15
N GLN A 306 -9.75 -3.30 -18.70
CA GLN A 306 -9.95 -2.70 -20.02
C GLN A 306 -9.52 -1.21 -20.00
N PRO A 307 -8.85 -0.71 -21.06
CA PRO A 307 -8.47 0.71 -21.18
C PRO A 307 -9.65 1.67 -21.00
N GLU A 308 -10.76 1.32 -21.63
CA GLU A 308 -12.06 1.93 -21.47
C GLU A 308 -13.06 0.82 -21.08
N PRO A 309 -13.51 0.78 -19.80
CA PRO A 309 -14.37 -0.27 -19.30
C PRO A 309 -15.63 -0.48 -20.14
N GLY A 310 -15.92 -1.74 -20.49
CA GLY A 310 -17.09 -2.11 -21.30
C GLY A 310 -16.91 -1.90 -22.81
N THR A 311 -15.68 -1.75 -23.30
CA THR A 311 -15.37 -1.58 -24.72
C THR A 311 -14.22 -2.47 -25.18
N ARG A 312 -14.16 -2.73 -26.48
CA ARG A 312 -13.03 -3.41 -27.15
C ARG A 312 -11.86 -2.50 -27.44
N THR A 313 -11.87 -1.27 -26.93
CA THR A 313 -10.84 -0.28 -27.25
C THR A 313 -9.49 -0.75 -26.69
N PRO A 314 -8.46 -0.98 -27.52
CA PRO A 314 -7.19 -1.54 -27.06
C PRO A 314 -6.32 -0.54 -26.31
N TRP A 315 -6.63 0.76 -26.42
CA TRP A 315 -5.97 1.82 -25.66
C TRP A 315 -6.76 3.13 -25.70
N VAL A 316 -6.63 3.96 -24.66
CA VAL A 316 -7.19 5.32 -24.62
C VAL A 316 -6.17 6.34 -24.15
N TRP A 317 -6.34 7.60 -24.53
CA TRP A 317 -5.52 8.69 -24.00
C TRP A 317 -5.83 8.94 -22.53
N GLN A 318 -4.78 9.03 -21.71
CA GLN A 318 -4.89 9.35 -20.28
C GLN A 318 -3.94 10.52 -19.95
N GLY A 319 -4.51 11.72 -19.81
CA GLY A 319 -3.79 12.97 -19.54
C GLY A 319 -3.76 13.94 -20.73
N ASP A 320 -3.52 15.22 -20.45
CA ASP A 320 -3.55 16.35 -21.40
C ASP A 320 -2.23 16.58 -22.16
N GLY A 321 -1.29 15.62 -22.09
CA GLY A 321 0.03 15.74 -22.71
C GLY A 321 0.98 16.70 -21.98
N SER A 322 0.61 17.22 -20.81
CA SER A 322 1.54 17.96 -19.95
C SER A 322 2.54 17.00 -19.29
N SER A 323 3.78 17.46 -19.09
CA SER A 323 4.99 16.69 -18.76
C SER A 323 5.02 16.03 -17.36
N GLY A 324 3.86 15.66 -16.80
CA GLY A 324 3.71 14.99 -15.50
C GLY A 324 2.72 13.81 -15.48
N SER A 325 2.07 13.46 -16.60
CA SER A 325 1.21 12.26 -16.68
C SER A 325 2.03 10.97 -16.80
N ILE A 326 1.62 9.94 -16.05
CA ILE A 326 2.30 8.64 -15.85
C ILE A 326 1.87 7.68 -16.97
N ASP A 327 2.40 7.86 -18.17
CA ASP A 327 1.96 7.27 -19.44
C ASP A 327 0.78 8.04 -20.06
N PRO A 328 0.98 8.61 -21.27
CA PRO A 328 -0.06 9.38 -21.93
C PRO A 328 -1.19 8.48 -22.47
N VAL A 329 -1.01 7.15 -22.42
CA VAL A 329 -1.92 6.16 -22.98
C VAL A 329 -2.17 5.06 -21.95
N ASN A 330 -3.44 4.76 -21.67
CA ASN A 330 -3.85 3.56 -20.97
C ASN A 330 -4.03 2.44 -21.98
N THR A 331 -3.28 1.34 -21.86
CA THR A 331 -3.42 0.12 -22.69
C THR A 331 -4.12 -1.02 -21.96
N GLY A 332 -4.58 -0.78 -20.73
CA GLY A 332 -5.18 -1.81 -19.89
C GLY A 332 -4.18 -2.85 -19.41
N HIS A 333 -4.68 -3.85 -18.69
CA HIS A 333 -3.88 -4.97 -18.19
C HIS A 333 -4.70 -6.24 -18.01
N SER A 334 -4.04 -7.40 -18.06
CA SER A 334 -4.66 -8.70 -17.77
C SER A 334 -3.72 -9.51 -16.87
N PHE A 335 -4.26 -10.08 -15.79
CA PHE A 335 -3.50 -10.83 -14.80
C PHE A 335 -4.32 -11.95 -14.16
N LEU A 336 -3.64 -12.83 -13.42
CA LEU A 336 -4.26 -13.98 -12.74
C LEU A 336 -4.16 -13.88 -11.23
N VAL A 337 -5.22 -14.35 -10.56
CA VAL A 337 -5.27 -14.62 -9.12
C VAL A 337 -5.37 -16.13 -8.94
N ILE A 338 -4.42 -16.73 -8.24
CA ILE A 338 -4.31 -18.19 -8.10
C ILE A 338 -4.46 -18.53 -6.63
N THR A 339 -5.39 -19.43 -6.28
CA THR A 339 -5.73 -19.74 -4.89
C THR A 339 -5.79 -21.25 -4.61
N GLU A 340 -5.10 -21.69 -3.55
CA GLU A 340 -5.27 -23.00 -2.91
C GLU A 340 -5.90 -22.78 -1.53
N THR A 341 -7.08 -23.36 -1.30
CA THR A 341 -7.79 -23.29 -0.02
C THR A 341 -7.70 -24.63 0.70
N PHE A 342 -7.19 -24.61 1.93
CA PHE A 342 -6.88 -25.81 2.70
C PHE A 342 -8.07 -26.26 3.56
N PRO A 343 -8.11 -27.54 3.95
CA PRO A 343 -8.99 -27.98 5.02
C PRO A 343 -8.78 -27.12 6.28
N GLY A 344 -9.85 -26.49 6.77
CA GLY A 344 -9.78 -25.51 7.87
C GLY A 344 -9.96 -24.05 7.43
N GLY A 345 -10.09 -23.79 6.13
CA GLY A 345 -10.60 -22.52 5.59
C GLY A 345 -9.57 -21.40 5.41
N TRP A 346 -8.29 -21.66 5.67
CA TRP A 346 -7.21 -20.74 5.29
C TRP A 346 -6.75 -21.02 3.86
N SER A 347 -6.18 -20.02 3.19
CA SER A 347 -5.75 -20.11 1.80
C SER A 347 -4.36 -19.52 1.56
N ILE A 348 -3.71 -20.02 0.50
CA ILE A 348 -2.61 -19.33 -0.17
C ILE A 348 -3.20 -18.69 -1.43
N THR A 349 -2.97 -17.40 -1.64
CA THR A 349 -3.40 -16.66 -2.84
C THR A 349 -2.24 -15.88 -3.44
N ARG A 350 -1.98 -16.02 -4.74
CA ARG A 350 -0.89 -15.35 -5.46
C ARG A 350 -1.44 -14.60 -6.67
N ASN A 351 -0.94 -13.40 -6.89
CA ASN A 351 -1.32 -12.55 -8.01
C ASN A 351 -0.17 -12.43 -8.97
N ILE A 352 -0.44 -12.58 -10.26
CA ILE A 352 0.63 -12.53 -11.25
C ILE A 352 0.15 -11.94 -12.57
N GLY A 353 0.86 -10.91 -13.02
CA GLY A 353 0.80 -10.44 -14.39
C GLY A 353 2.18 -10.28 -14.99
N PHE A 354 2.20 -9.99 -16.29
CA PHE A 354 3.40 -10.00 -17.12
C PHE A 354 3.58 -8.65 -17.82
N TYR A 355 4.78 -8.10 -17.70
CA TYR A 355 5.12 -6.74 -18.10
C TYR A 355 6.46 -6.70 -18.84
N PRO A 356 6.75 -5.64 -19.61
CA PRO A 356 8.08 -5.45 -20.15
C PRO A 356 9.07 -5.00 -19.06
N SER A 357 10.37 -5.28 -19.22
CA SER A 357 11.41 -4.80 -18.30
C SER A 357 11.69 -3.29 -18.41
N GLY A 358 11.14 -2.62 -19.41
CA GLY A 358 11.28 -1.19 -19.67
C GLY A 358 10.22 -0.72 -20.66
N ASN A 359 10.25 0.56 -21.01
CA ASN A 359 9.18 1.11 -21.85
C ASN A 359 9.24 0.55 -23.27
N VAL A 360 8.10 0.05 -23.76
CA VAL A 360 7.97 -0.50 -25.12
C VAL A 360 6.84 0.17 -25.88
N THR A 361 6.95 0.11 -27.21
CA THR A 361 5.91 0.51 -28.15
C THR A 361 5.60 -0.65 -29.10
N PRO A 362 4.48 -0.63 -29.85
CA PRO A 362 4.14 -1.69 -30.80
C PRO A 362 5.23 -2.04 -31.81
N GLY A 363 6.06 -1.06 -32.21
CA GLY A 363 7.18 -1.25 -33.13
C GLY A 363 8.51 -1.61 -32.47
N SER A 364 8.53 -1.87 -31.15
CA SER A 364 9.76 -2.22 -30.42
C SER A 364 10.11 -3.69 -30.63
N ASP A 365 11.42 -3.98 -30.68
CA ASP A 365 11.93 -5.34 -30.55
C ASP A 365 11.54 -5.94 -29.20
N PRO A 366 11.42 -7.29 -29.09
CA PRO A 366 11.18 -7.94 -27.81
C PRO A 366 12.20 -7.53 -26.75
N VAL A 367 11.71 -7.22 -25.55
CA VAL A 367 12.54 -6.92 -24.36
C VAL A 367 12.41 -8.07 -23.36
N PRO A 368 13.27 -8.19 -22.33
CA PRO A 368 13.01 -9.13 -21.25
C PRO A 368 11.65 -8.86 -20.59
N GLY A 369 10.90 -9.93 -20.31
CA GLY A 369 9.66 -9.86 -19.56
C GLY A 369 9.90 -9.90 -18.05
N VAL A 370 9.02 -9.27 -17.30
CA VAL A 370 9.07 -9.19 -15.84
C VAL A 370 7.68 -9.52 -15.29
N PHE A 371 7.65 -10.42 -14.30
CA PHE A 371 6.42 -10.78 -13.60
C PHE A 371 6.19 -9.85 -12.42
N ASN A 372 4.93 -9.54 -12.15
CA ASN A 372 4.52 -8.59 -11.12
C ASN A 372 3.53 -9.23 -10.16
N ASP A 373 3.62 -8.90 -8.87
CA ASP A 373 2.50 -9.14 -7.95
C ASP A 373 1.43 -8.07 -8.20
N ASP A 374 0.36 -8.47 -8.89
CA ASP A 374 -0.75 -7.60 -9.27
C ASP A 374 -1.86 -7.48 -8.20
N SER A 375 -1.59 -7.90 -6.96
CA SER A 375 -2.54 -7.69 -5.86
C SER A 375 -3.03 -6.24 -5.64
N PRO A 376 -2.29 -5.17 -5.99
CA PRO A 376 -2.80 -3.81 -5.91
C PRO A 376 -3.46 -3.32 -7.22
N HIS A 377 -3.46 -4.11 -8.29
CA HIS A 377 -3.89 -3.65 -9.61
C HIS A 377 -5.42 -3.63 -9.71
N PRO A 378 -6.05 -2.48 -10.02
CA PRO A 378 -7.49 -2.44 -10.25
C PRO A 378 -7.83 -3.22 -11.53
N PHE A 379 -9.06 -3.71 -11.62
CA PHE A 379 -9.60 -4.32 -12.83
C PHE A 379 -11.10 -4.02 -12.89
N ASN A 380 -11.68 -4.13 -14.09
CA ASN A 380 -13.08 -3.81 -14.30
C ASN A 380 -13.97 -5.00 -14.69
N ILE A 381 -13.38 -6.13 -15.08
CA ILE A 381 -14.09 -7.38 -15.33
C ILE A 381 -13.21 -8.61 -15.04
N GLY A 382 -13.82 -9.72 -14.63
CA GLY A 382 -13.12 -10.98 -14.41
C GLY A 382 -14.01 -12.21 -14.40
N GLY A 383 -13.37 -13.37 -14.25
CA GLY A 383 -14.04 -14.66 -14.12
C GLY A 383 -13.21 -15.64 -13.29
N THR A 384 -13.87 -16.47 -12.49
CA THR A 384 -13.23 -17.47 -11.64
C THR A 384 -13.61 -18.88 -12.08
N TRP A 385 -12.63 -19.79 -12.08
CA TRP A 385 -12.81 -21.22 -12.29
C TRP A 385 -12.33 -22.01 -11.08
N THR A 386 -13.03 -23.10 -10.78
CA THR A 386 -12.50 -24.14 -9.89
C THR A 386 -11.78 -25.19 -10.73
N LEU A 387 -10.58 -25.57 -10.31
CA LEU A 387 -9.75 -26.56 -11.00
C LEU A 387 -9.63 -27.85 -10.19
N THR A 388 -9.33 -28.95 -10.89
CA THR A 388 -8.73 -30.11 -10.25
C THR A 388 -7.31 -29.77 -9.80
N SER A 389 -6.79 -30.50 -8.81
CA SER A 389 -5.39 -30.36 -8.37
C SER A 389 -4.42 -30.47 -9.55
N SER A 390 -4.57 -31.48 -10.41
CA SER A 390 -3.68 -31.67 -11.57
C SER A 390 -3.66 -30.45 -12.50
N ASN A 391 -4.83 -29.92 -12.87
CA ASN A 391 -4.92 -28.77 -13.76
C ASN A 391 -4.33 -27.50 -13.11
N PHE A 392 -4.56 -27.31 -11.81
CA PHE A 392 -3.96 -26.21 -11.06
C PHE A 392 -2.43 -26.27 -11.09
N PHE A 393 -1.83 -27.43 -10.81
CA PHE A 393 -0.37 -27.57 -10.83
C PHE A 393 0.22 -27.58 -12.24
N PHE A 394 -0.50 -28.01 -13.27
CA PHE A 394 -0.06 -27.79 -14.66
C PHE A 394 0.04 -26.29 -14.98
N MET A 395 -0.94 -25.49 -14.58
CA MET A 395 -0.91 -24.05 -14.73
C MET A 395 0.23 -23.39 -13.93
N VAL A 396 0.40 -23.74 -12.64
CA VAL A 396 1.49 -23.19 -11.81
C VAL A 396 2.87 -23.54 -12.39
N ASN A 397 3.07 -24.79 -12.83
CA ASN A 397 4.33 -25.22 -13.43
C ASN A 397 4.60 -24.50 -14.77
N TYR A 398 3.55 -24.29 -15.58
CA TYR A 398 3.68 -23.49 -16.81
C TYR A 398 4.14 -22.07 -16.48
N ILE A 399 3.47 -21.40 -15.53
CA ILE A 399 3.82 -20.04 -15.12
C ILE A 399 5.28 -19.96 -14.63
N GLN A 400 5.71 -20.89 -13.78
CA GLN A 400 7.10 -20.96 -13.30
C GLN A 400 8.11 -21.16 -14.44
N SER A 401 7.73 -21.90 -15.49
CA SER A 401 8.58 -22.11 -16.67
C SER A 401 8.72 -20.86 -17.57
N CYS A 402 7.85 -19.86 -17.38
CA CYS A 402 7.91 -18.60 -18.13
C CYS A 402 9.02 -17.65 -17.65
N ALA A 403 9.78 -18.02 -16.60
CA ALA A 403 10.92 -17.25 -16.15
C ALA A 403 11.90 -16.96 -17.31
N GLY A 404 12.19 -15.68 -17.54
CA GLY A 404 13.10 -15.25 -18.60
C GLY A 404 12.50 -15.14 -20.01
N GLN A 405 11.18 -15.33 -20.17
CA GLN A 405 10.52 -15.04 -21.46
C GLN A 405 10.57 -13.55 -21.80
N GLY A 406 10.66 -13.24 -23.10
CA GLY A 406 10.65 -11.86 -23.60
C GLY A 406 9.23 -11.31 -23.73
N TYR A 407 9.06 -10.02 -23.45
CA TYR A 407 7.82 -9.28 -23.66
C TYR A 407 7.84 -8.60 -25.03
N GLN A 408 6.74 -8.74 -25.79
CA GLN A 408 6.53 -8.03 -27.04
C GLN A 408 5.04 -7.72 -27.22
N VAL A 409 4.72 -6.45 -27.48
CA VAL A 409 3.35 -5.90 -27.45
C VAL A 409 2.36 -6.66 -28.33
N ASN A 410 2.79 -7.14 -29.50
CA ASN A 410 1.93 -7.76 -30.52
C ASN A 410 1.84 -9.28 -30.37
N THR A 411 2.82 -9.92 -29.74
CA THR A 411 3.00 -11.39 -29.82
C THR A 411 3.22 -12.09 -28.49
N ASN A 412 3.67 -11.39 -27.45
CA ASN A 412 3.85 -11.94 -26.11
C ASN A 412 3.69 -10.85 -25.04
N ASN A 413 2.45 -10.50 -24.72
CA ASN A 413 2.08 -9.46 -23.76
C ASN A 413 1.32 -10.03 -22.54
N CYS A 414 0.76 -9.16 -21.70
CA CYS A 414 -0.02 -9.55 -20.51
C CYS A 414 -1.21 -10.46 -20.86
N THR A 415 -1.94 -10.14 -21.92
CA THR A 415 -3.10 -10.90 -22.40
C THR A 415 -2.68 -12.26 -22.99
N ASN A 416 -1.58 -12.33 -23.74
CA ASN A 416 -1.01 -13.62 -24.18
C ASN A 416 -0.65 -14.51 -23.01
N PHE A 417 0.02 -13.95 -22.00
CA PHE A 417 0.46 -14.67 -20.81
C PHE A 417 -0.73 -15.30 -20.07
N VAL A 418 -1.80 -14.54 -19.80
CA VAL A 418 -2.96 -15.08 -19.08
C VAL A 418 -3.69 -16.15 -19.89
N LEU A 419 -3.86 -15.95 -21.21
CA LEU A 419 -4.51 -16.94 -22.09
C LEU A 419 -3.71 -18.24 -22.15
N ALA A 420 -2.38 -18.17 -22.27
CA ALA A 420 -1.54 -19.35 -22.31
C ALA A 420 -1.48 -20.07 -20.95
N SER A 421 -1.45 -19.32 -19.86
CA SER A 421 -1.49 -19.88 -18.49
C SER A 421 -2.80 -20.59 -18.20
N LEU A 422 -3.94 -19.97 -18.53
CA LEU A 422 -5.26 -20.60 -18.42
C LEU A 422 -5.35 -21.86 -19.30
N GLY A 423 -4.82 -21.81 -20.53
CA GLY A 423 -4.73 -22.95 -21.43
C GLY A 423 -3.94 -24.12 -20.85
N ALA A 424 -2.82 -23.86 -20.16
CA ALA A 424 -2.07 -24.89 -19.43
C ALA A 424 -2.88 -25.52 -18.28
N GLY A 425 -3.81 -24.77 -17.68
CA GLY A 425 -4.82 -25.26 -16.73
C GLY A 425 -6.07 -25.88 -17.37
N HIS A 426 -6.08 -26.06 -18.69
CA HIS A 426 -7.19 -26.56 -19.50
C HIS A 426 -8.44 -25.66 -19.48
N ILE A 427 -8.25 -24.36 -19.29
CA ILE A 427 -9.28 -23.33 -19.46
C ILE A 427 -9.01 -22.61 -20.79
N TYR A 428 -9.88 -22.84 -21.77
CA TYR A 428 -9.73 -22.28 -23.11
C TYR A 428 -10.76 -21.17 -23.31
N LEU A 429 -10.26 -19.94 -23.37
CA LEU A 429 -11.07 -18.78 -23.72
C LEU A 429 -10.90 -18.49 -25.22
N PRO A 430 -11.98 -18.19 -25.95
CA PRO A 430 -11.83 -17.52 -27.23
C PRO A 430 -11.24 -16.13 -26.99
N TYR A 431 -10.53 -15.63 -27.99
CA TYR A 431 -9.96 -14.31 -27.95
C TYR A 431 -10.10 -13.66 -29.32
N THR A 432 -10.33 -12.35 -29.28
CA THR A 432 -10.33 -11.47 -30.45
C THR A 432 -8.94 -10.89 -30.64
N ILE A 433 -8.52 -10.73 -31.90
CA ILE A 433 -7.28 -10.04 -32.25
C ILE A 433 -7.62 -8.58 -32.54
N GLY A 434 -7.18 -7.69 -31.66
CA GLY A 434 -7.30 -6.25 -31.78
C GLY A 434 -6.20 -5.64 -32.66
N GLY A 435 -6.40 -4.38 -33.03
CA GLY A 435 -5.46 -3.62 -33.85
C GLY A 435 -5.19 -2.23 -33.28
N TRP A 436 -3.94 -1.80 -33.35
CA TRP A 436 -3.49 -0.48 -32.90
C TRP A 436 -2.43 0.08 -33.85
N LEU A 437 -2.05 1.35 -33.66
CA LEU A 437 -1.06 1.97 -34.52
C LEU A 437 0.28 1.23 -34.41
N GLY A 438 0.70 0.61 -35.51
CA GLY A 438 1.96 -0.13 -35.59
C GLY A 438 1.91 -1.58 -35.10
N GLY A 439 0.74 -2.18 -34.87
CA GLY A 439 0.65 -3.58 -34.46
C GLY A 439 -0.76 -4.15 -34.35
N THR A 440 -0.82 -5.45 -34.09
CA THR A 440 -2.05 -6.22 -33.84
C THR A 440 -1.73 -7.34 -32.85
N GLY A 441 -2.70 -7.78 -32.06
CA GLY A 441 -2.50 -8.86 -31.11
C GLY A 441 -3.71 -9.04 -30.21
N VAL A 442 -3.58 -9.86 -29.18
CA VAL A 442 -4.59 -9.92 -28.11
C VAL A 442 -4.36 -8.77 -27.14
N ASP A 443 -5.43 -8.18 -26.61
CA ASP A 443 -5.36 -7.07 -25.67
C ASP A 443 -6.45 -7.14 -24.58
N PRO A 444 -6.29 -6.36 -23.49
CA PRO A 444 -7.25 -6.36 -22.39
C PRO A 444 -8.64 -5.85 -22.77
N GLY A 445 -8.75 -4.89 -23.70
CA GLY A 445 -10.04 -4.37 -24.15
C GLY A 445 -10.88 -5.47 -24.79
N ASP A 446 -10.29 -6.16 -25.77
CA ASP A 446 -10.92 -7.28 -26.46
C ASP A 446 -11.21 -8.47 -25.54
N LEU A 447 -10.23 -8.89 -24.72
CA LEU A 447 -10.41 -10.01 -23.79
C LEU A 447 -11.53 -9.71 -22.78
N GLY A 448 -11.62 -8.47 -22.29
CA GLY A 448 -12.67 -8.04 -21.37
C GLY A 448 -14.07 -8.22 -21.97
N GLU A 449 -14.26 -7.84 -23.24
CA GLU A 449 -15.55 -8.04 -23.91
C GLU A 449 -15.81 -9.50 -24.30
N ASP A 450 -14.77 -10.27 -24.61
CA ASP A 450 -14.90 -11.70 -24.89
C ASP A 450 -15.43 -12.46 -23.67
N ILE A 451 -14.96 -12.12 -22.46
CA ILE A 451 -15.46 -12.71 -21.21
C ILE A 451 -16.76 -12.07 -20.68
N ARG A 452 -17.10 -10.87 -21.16
CA ARG A 452 -18.39 -10.23 -20.86
C ARG A 452 -19.54 -10.86 -21.65
N ALA A 453 -19.30 -11.10 -22.93
CA ALA A 453 -20.34 -11.56 -23.86
C ALA A 453 -20.77 -13.01 -23.62
N HIS A 454 -19.93 -13.82 -22.95
CA HIS A 454 -20.18 -15.24 -22.74
C HIS A 454 -19.76 -15.69 -21.34
N VAL A 455 -20.65 -16.39 -20.66
CA VAL A 455 -20.28 -17.17 -19.46
C VAL A 455 -19.75 -18.52 -19.93
N TYR A 456 -18.44 -18.70 -19.84
CA TYR A 456 -17.77 -19.94 -20.24
C TYR A 456 -18.04 -21.07 -19.25
N GLN A 457 -17.91 -22.33 -19.71
CA GLN A 457 -18.16 -23.49 -18.87
C GLN A 457 -17.30 -23.43 -17.59
N GLY A 458 -17.96 -23.52 -16.44
CA GLY A 458 -17.29 -23.48 -15.14
C GLY A 458 -16.79 -22.10 -14.70
N MET A 459 -17.01 -21.05 -15.50
CA MET A 459 -16.70 -19.67 -15.14
C MET A 459 -17.80 -19.10 -14.25
N VAL A 460 -17.39 -18.48 -13.14
CA VAL A 460 -18.22 -17.59 -12.34
C VAL A 460 -17.77 -16.16 -12.64
N PRO A 461 -18.55 -15.36 -13.41
CA PRO A 461 -18.18 -13.99 -13.75
C PRO A 461 -18.27 -13.07 -12.53
N PHE A 462 -17.38 -12.08 -12.46
CA PHE A 462 -17.45 -11.03 -11.45
C PHE A 462 -17.04 -9.67 -12.05
N ALA A 463 -17.63 -8.60 -11.52
CA ALA A 463 -17.35 -7.23 -11.94
C ALA A 463 -16.23 -6.60 -11.09
N ALA A 464 -15.82 -5.38 -11.46
CA ALA A 464 -14.83 -4.55 -10.80
C ALA A 464 -14.91 -4.57 -9.26
N GLY A 465 -13.76 -4.37 -8.61
CA GLY A 465 -13.73 -4.04 -7.18
C GLY A 465 -13.79 -5.23 -6.23
N THR A 466 -13.41 -6.44 -6.69
CA THR A 466 -13.11 -7.56 -5.78
C THR A 466 -11.62 -7.57 -5.43
N PRO A 467 -11.22 -7.12 -4.24
CA PRO A 467 -9.86 -7.28 -3.75
C PRO A 467 -9.34 -8.71 -3.89
N HIS A 468 -8.13 -8.81 -4.42
CA HIS A 468 -7.43 -10.05 -4.69
C HIS A 468 -6.04 -9.96 -4.03
N PRO A 469 -5.97 -9.81 -2.69
CA PRO A 469 -4.69 -9.71 -2.02
C PRO A 469 -3.89 -10.99 -2.20
N THR A 470 -2.57 -10.86 -2.27
CA THR A 470 -1.68 -11.99 -2.04
C THR A 470 -1.78 -12.38 -0.56
N VAL A 471 -2.16 -13.64 -0.29
CA VAL A 471 -2.49 -14.14 1.06
C VAL A 471 -1.68 -15.40 1.38
N GLY A 472 -1.39 -15.58 2.67
CA GLY A 472 -0.67 -16.73 3.18
C GLY A 472 0.83 -16.51 3.15
N ASP A 473 1.46 -16.63 4.32
CA ASP A 473 2.89 -16.41 4.51
C ASP A 473 3.69 -17.35 3.61
N CYS A 474 4.28 -16.77 2.59
CA CYS A 474 5.27 -17.44 1.77
C CYS A 474 6.32 -16.40 1.45
N ASN A 475 7.45 -16.60 2.12
CA ASN A 475 8.57 -15.68 2.32
C ASN A 475 8.46 -14.89 3.62
#